data_AF-Q9VYQ0-F1
#
_entry.id   AF-Q9VYQ0-F1
#
_cell.length_a   1.000
_cell.length_b   1.000
_cell.length_c   1.000
_cell.angle_alpha   90.00
_cell.angle_beta   90.00
_cell.angle_gamma   90.00
#
_symmetry.space_group_name_H-M   'P 1'
#
loop_
_entity.id
_entity.type
_entity.pdbx_description
1 polymer ?
#
loop_
_entity_poly.entity_id
_entity_poly.type
_entity_poly.pdbx_seq_one_letter_code
_entity_poly.pdbx_strand_id
1 'polypeptide(L)'
;MAKILPTDGIWIPESCSFPEDVMIDMMEGLFRDVPNLTHKEYLALADLQSRWMAKLANRQPESNPLPPKPKKRKKIAPKKQDQPVEEKGSEVDIYDVDDNEMVNNRIYIPRLRSAWRARYFNIMMRAFVIKRGLLNKHINWQILDKIMAAPDAEGQAELQAFVDKVVAGQEM
;
A
#
# COMPACT_ATOMS: atom_id res chain seq x y z
N MET A 1 -11.70 7.72 22.91
CA MET A 1 -11.82 7.38 21.47
C MET A 1 -13.16 6.71 21.26
N ALA A 2 -14.09 7.35 20.54
CA ALA A 2 -15.41 6.81 20.29
C ALA A 2 -15.29 5.56 19.41
N LYS A 3 -15.78 4.42 19.91
CA LYS A 3 -15.85 3.18 19.16
C LYS A 3 -16.88 3.39 18.05
N ILE A 4 -16.43 3.37 16.80
CA ILE A 4 -17.31 3.38 15.63
C ILE A 4 -18.12 2.09 15.69
N LEU A 5 -19.36 2.20 16.13
CA LEU A 5 -20.31 1.09 16.09
C LEU A 5 -20.57 0.73 14.62
N PRO A 6 -20.73 -0.56 14.27
CA PRO A 6 -20.99 -0.96 12.89
C PRO A 6 -22.32 -0.36 12.44
N THR A 7 -22.27 0.51 11.43
CA THR A 7 -23.43 1.16 10.87
C THR A 7 -24.42 0.10 10.37
N ASP A 8 -25.65 0.12 10.89
CA ASP A 8 -26.74 -0.81 10.62
C ASP A 8 -27.21 -0.77 9.16
N GLY A 9 -26.36 -1.11 8.18
CA GLY A 9 -26.73 -1.07 6.75
C GLY A 9 -27.18 0.31 6.23
N ILE A 10 -27.09 1.35 7.07
CA ILE A 10 -27.34 2.74 6.68
C ILE A 10 -26.09 3.20 5.96
N TRP A 11 -26.12 3.12 4.64
CA TRP A 11 -25.09 3.68 3.80
C TRP A 11 -24.94 5.17 4.10
N ILE A 12 -23.69 5.62 4.18
CA ILE A 12 -23.36 7.04 4.22
C ILE A 12 -23.95 7.64 2.91
N PRO A 13 -24.89 8.60 2.96
CA PRO A 13 -25.60 9.09 1.77
C PRO A 13 -24.63 9.62 0.70
N GLU A 14 -23.50 10.17 1.11
CA GLU A 14 -22.42 10.64 0.26
C GLU A 14 -21.77 9.51 -0.56
N SER A 15 -21.82 8.25 -0.09
CA SER A 15 -21.31 7.10 -0.86
C SER A 15 -22.19 6.78 -2.07
N CYS A 16 -23.47 7.15 -2.03
CA CYS A 16 -24.39 6.98 -3.14
C CYS A 16 -24.27 8.14 -4.15
N SER A 17 -24.06 9.38 -3.68
CA SER A 17 -23.93 10.54 -4.58
C SER A 17 -22.54 10.69 -5.20
N PHE A 18 -21.47 10.29 -4.50
CA PHE A 18 -20.10 10.51 -4.97
C PHE A 18 -19.84 10.02 -6.42
N PRO A 19 -20.27 8.81 -6.83
CA PRO A 19 -20.13 8.39 -8.22
C PRO A 19 -20.91 9.25 -9.21
N GLU A 20 -22.06 9.78 -8.82
CA GLU A 20 -22.86 10.71 -9.65
C GLU A 20 -22.14 12.05 -9.78
N ASP A 21 -21.66 12.60 -8.67
CA ASP A 21 -20.94 13.88 -8.62
C ASP A 21 -19.69 13.85 -9.51
N VAL A 22 -18.85 12.80 -9.38
CA VAL A 22 -17.66 12.62 -10.22
C VAL A 22 -18.00 12.54 -11.71
N MET A 23 -19.12 11.90 -12.04
CA MET A 23 -19.54 11.77 -13.43
C MET A 23 -20.08 13.06 -14.02
N ILE A 24 -20.84 13.83 -13.24
CA ILE A 24 -21.31 15.15 -13.64
C ILE A 24 -20.11 16.06 -13.88
N ASP A 25 -19.18 16.13 -12.92
CA ASP A 25 -17.96 16.94 -13.04
C ASP A 25 -17.13 16.56 -14.28
N MET A 26 -16.95 15.26 -14.51
CA MET A 26 -16.23 14.75 -15.68
C MET A 26 -16.93 15.16 -17.00
N MET A 27 -18.25 14.99 -17.10
CA MET A 27 -18.99 15.31 -18.33
C MET A 27 -19.02 16.81 -18.59
N GLU A 28 -19.23 17.63 -17.55
CA GLU A 28 -19.14 19.09 -17.70
C GLU A 28 -17.75 19.54 -18.12
N GLY A 29 -16.70 18.93 -17.57
CA GLY A 29 -15.32 19.16 -18.01
C GLY A 29 -15.15 18.88 -19.50
N LEU A 30 -15.63 17.72 -19.97
CA LEU A 30 -15.56 17.37 -21.40
C LEU A 30 -16.33 18.33 -22.30
N PHE A 31 -17.50 18.82 -21.87
CA PHE A 31 -18.27 19.81 -22.63
C PHE A 31 -17.60 21.19 -22.69
N ARG A 32 -16.83 21.57 -21.66
CA ARG A 32 -16.14 22.87 -21.59
C ARG A 32 -14.76 22.84 -22.25
N ASP A 33 -13.99 21.78 -22.02
CA ASP A 33 -12.56 21.75 -22.29
C ASP A 33 -12.22 21.26 -23.70
N VAL A 34 -13.17 20.63 -24.40
CA VAL A 34 -12.97 20.17 -25.79
C VAL A 34 -13.53 21.21 -26.75
N PRO A 35 -12.68 22.11 -27.31
CA PRO A 35 -13.15 23.07 -28.30
C PRO A 35 -13.58 22.34 -29.59
N ASN A 36 -14.63 22.85 -30.23
CA ASN A 36 -15.14 22.39 -31.52
C ASN A 36 -15.75 20.98 -31.56
N LEU A 37 -16.36 20.53 -30.47
CA LEU A 37 -17.22 19.35 -30.50
C LEU A 37 -18.26 19.48 -31.62
N THR A 38 -18.24 18.52 -32.53
CA THR A 38 -19.25 18.42 -33.57
C THR A 38 -20.61 18.10 -32.94
N HIS A 39 -21.70 18.49 -33.60
CA HIS A 39 -23.05 18.23 -33.07
C HIS A 39 -23.29 16.74 -32.78
N LYS A 40 -22.70 15.84 -33.57
CA LYS A 40 -22.79 14.39 -33.34
C LYS A 40 -22.08 13.96 -32.06
N GLU A 41 -20.91 14.53 -31.76
CA GLU A 41 -20.17 14.24 -30.54
C GLU A 41 -20.89 14.77 -29.31
N TYR A 42 -21.50 15.96 -29.41
CA TYR A 42 -22.33 16.50 -28.34
C TYR A 42 -23.51 15.57 -28.02
N LEU A 43 -24.22 15.08 -29.04
CA LEU A 43 -25.30 14.11 -28.85
C LEU A 43 -24.81 12.77 -28.29
N ALA A 44 -23.65 12.30 -28.74
CA ALA A 44 -23.05 11.07 -28.22
C ALA A 44 -22.65 11.20 -26.74
N LEU A 45 -22.12 12.35 -26.33
CA LEU A 45 -21.81 12.66 -24.94
C LEU A 45 -23.11 12.75 -24.10
N ALA A 46 -24.16 13.38 -24.61
CA ALA A 46 -25.45 13.44 -23.91
C ALA A 46 -26.09 12.05 -23.74
N ASP A 47 -25.98 11.17 -24.74
CA ASP A 47 -26.43 9.78 -24.64
C ASP A 47 -25.58 8.99 -23.63
N LEU A 48 -24.26 9.19 -23.64
CA LEU A 48 -23.34 8.59 -22.68
C LEU A 48 -23.68 8.99 -21.24
N GLN A 49 -23.88 10.29 -20.99
CA GLN A 49 -24.29 10.80 -19.68
C GLN A 49 -25.57 10.13 -19.21
N SER A 50 -26.58 10.10 -20.09
CA SER A 50 -27.89 9.52 -19.79
C SER A 50 -27.79 8.03 -19.41
N ARG A 51 -27.01 7.24 -20.17
CA ARG A 51 -26.79 5.81 -19.90
C ARG A 51 -26.05 5.58 -18.59
N TRP A 52 -25.08 6.43 -18.26
CA TRP A 52 -24.31 6.30 -17.02
C TRP A 52 -25.15 6.68 -15.81
N MET A 53 -25.91 7.78 -15.87
CA MET A 53 -26.83 8.17 -14.79
C MET A 53 -27.88 7.09 -14.54
N ALA A 54 -28.43 6.47 -15.60
CA ALA A 54 -29.35 5.34 -15.46
C ALA A 54 -28.70 4.12 -14.77
N LYS A 55 -27.41 3.86 -15.03
CA LYS A 55 -26.66 2.77 -14.39
C LYS A 55 -26.34 3.08 -12.92
N LEU A 56 -26.09 4.34 -12.60
CA LEU A 56 -25.76 4.79 -11.23
C LEU A 56 -27.00 4.91 -10.34
N ALA A 57 -28.17 5.28 -10.88
CA ALA A 57 -29.40 5.44 -10.11
C ALA A 57 -29.82 4.19 -9.30
N ASN A 58 -29.40 2.99 -9.75
CA ASN A 58 -29.68 1.73 -9.06
C ASN A 58 -28.45 1.13 -8.35
N ARG A 59 -27.31 1.83 -8.35
CA ARG A 59 -26.07 1.32 -7.81
C ARG A 59 -26.09 1.46 -6.29
N GLN A 60 -26.22 0.32 -5.61
CA GLN A 60 -25.84 0.24 -4.20
C GLN A 60 -24.34 -0.05 -4.11
N PRO A 61 -23.58 0.63 -3.24
CA PRO A 61 -22.20 0.27 -2.97
C PRO A 61 -22.12 -1.21 -2.56
N GLU A 62 -21.15 -1.94 -3.12
CA GLU A 62 -20.92 -3.33 -2.72
C GLU A 62 -20.51 -3.34 -1.25
N SER A 63 -21.29 -4.03 -0.40
CA SER A 63 -20.93 -4.24 1.00
C SER A 63 -19.60 -4.97 1.04
N ASN A 64 -18.57 -4.31 1.59
CA ASN A 64 -17.29 -4.94 1.85
C ASN A 64 -17.57 -6.27 2.56
N PRO A 65 -17.21 -7.42 1.97
CA PRO A 65 -17.54 -8.71 2.55
C PRO A 65 -16.98 -8.76 3.97
N LEU A 66 -17.88 -8.98 4.93
CA LEU A 66 -17.50 -9.07 6.34
C LEU A 66 -16.33 -10.06 6.47
N PRO A 67 -15.27 -9.73 7.22
CA PRO A 67 -14.19 -10.68 7.44
C PRO A 67 -14.77 -11.98 8.01
N PRO A 68 -14.30 -13.15 7.54
CA PRO A 68 -14.87 -14.42 7.93
C PRO A 68 -14.88 -14.54 9.46
N LYS A 69 -16.07 -14.81 10.04
CA LYS A 69 -16.24 -14.99 11.48
C LYS A 69 -15.18 -15.99 11.98
N PRO A 70 -14.41 -15.66 13.04
CA PRO A 70 -13.32 -16.52 13.50
C PRO A 70 -13.88 -17.91 13.80
N LYS A 71 -13.43 -18.92 13.03
CA LYS A 71 -13.80 -20.32 13.24
C LYS A 71 -13.45 -20.63 14.69
N LYS A 72 -14.47 -21.04 15.48
CA LYS A 72 -14.29 -21.48 16.87
C LYS A 72 -13.13 -22.48 16.88
N ARG A 73 -12.02 -22.08 17.52
CA ARG A 73 -10.81 -22.90 17.62
C ARG A 73 -11.21 -24.24 18.24
N LYS A 74 -11.24 -25.30 17.44
CA LYS A 74 -11.23 -26.66 17.97
C LYS A 74 -9.98 -26.74 18.85
N LYS A 75 -10.15 -27.13 20.12
CA LYS A 75 -9.06 -27.38 21.07
C LYS A 75 -8.19 -28.51 20.52
N ILE A 76 -7.28 -28.17 19.63
CA ILE A 76 -6.16 -29.03 19.24
C ILE A 76 -5.06 -28.67 20.23
N ALA A 77 -4.54 -29.68 20.91
CA ALA A 77 -3.47 -29.54 21.88
C ALA A 77 -2.34 -28.69 21.26
N PRO A 78 -1.75 -27.75 22.02
CA PRO A 78 -0.75 -26.84 21.48
C PRO A 78 0.42 -27.69 20.98
N LYS A 79 0.54 -27.84 19.66
CA LYS A 79 1.84 -28.05 19.05
C LYS A 79 2.68 -26.89 19.56
N LYS A 80 3.81 -27.21 20.20
CA LYS A 80 4.89 -26.28 20.48
C LYS A 80 5.14 -25.50 19.19
N GLN A 81 4.48 -24.35 19.04
CA GLN A 81 4.95 -23.33 18.15
C GLN A 81 6.20 -22.86 18.87
N ASP A 82 7.34 -23.15 18.26
CA ASP A 82 8.57 -22.43 18.56
C ASP A 82 8.15 -20.98 18.68
N GLN A 83 8.20 -20.49 19.93
CA GLN A 83 7.88 -19.13 20.25
C GLN A 83 8.71 -18.30 19.26
N PRO A 84 8.12 -17.34 18.53
CA PRO A 84 8.94 -16.42 17.76
C PRO A 84 9.95 -15.90 18.77
N VAL A 85 11.21 -16.23 18.52
CA VAL A 85 12.32 -15.79 19.36
C VAL A 85 12.05 -14.31 19.55
N GLU A 86 11.65 -13.93 20.76
CA GLU A 86 11.68 -12.55 21.18
C GLU A 86 13.15 -12.20 21.06
N GLU A 87 13.54 -11.73 19.88
CA GLU A 87 14.79 -11.04 19.69
C GLU A 87 14.70 -9.92 20.72
N LYS A 88 15.35 -10.12 21.86
CA LYS A 88 15.62 -9.12 22.88
C LYS A 88 16.57 -8.07 22.30
N GLY A 89 16.26 -7.56 21.12
CA GLY A 89 16.77 -6.30 20.65
C GLY A 89 16.06 -5.25 21.49
N SER A 90 16.81 -4.48 22.26
CA SER A 90 16.34 -3.18 22.69
C SER A 90 15.96 -2.41 21.44
N GLU A 91 14.66 -2.26 21.18
CA GLU A 91 14.18 -1.32 20.18
C GLU A 91 14.66 0.06 20.61
N VAL A 92 15.62 0.61 19.87
CA VAL A 92 16.10 1.97 20.07
C VAL A 92 15.23 2.87 19.21
N ASP A 93 14.69 3.94 19.81
CA ASP A 93 14.03 4.96 19.02
C ASP A 93 15.05 5.60 18.08
N ILE A 94 14.84 5.46 16.77
CA ILE A 94 15.77 5.97 15.76
C ILE A 94 15.97 7.48 15.87
N TYR A 95 15.01 8.21 16.43
CA TYR A 95 15.10 9.66 16.61
C TYR A 95 16.05 10.08 17.74
N ASP A 96 16.33 9.19 18.69
CA ASP A 96 17.27 9.43 19.79
C ASP A 96 18.74 9.12 19.42
N VAL A 97 18.95 8.46 18.29
CA VAL A 97 20.26 8.03 17.77
C VAL A 97 20.92 9.14 16.93
N ASP A 98 22.25 9.29 16.97
CA ASP A 98 22.94 10.26 16.11
C ASP A 98 22.81 9.89 14.62
N ASP A 99 22.70 10.88 13.74
CA ASP A 99 22.53 10.68 12.30
C ASP A 99 23.62 9.78 11.68
N ASN A 100 24.85 9.81 12.21
CA ASN A 100 25.98 9.04 11.69
C ASN A 100 26.15 7.67 12.36
N GLU A 101 25.37 7.34 13.39
CA GLU A 101 25.49 6.08 14.08
C GLU A 101 24.92 4.94 13.23
N MET A 102 25.60 3.78 13.25
CA MET A 102 25.19 2.59 12.52
C MET A 102 24.10 1.84 13.29
N VAL A 103 22.95 1.66 12.65
CA VAL A 103 21.81 0.94 13.21
C VAL A 103 21.49 -0.31 12.41
N ASN A 104 21.05 -1.36 13.10
CA ASN A 104 20.52 -2.57 12.48
C ASN A 104 19.02 -2.40 12.24
N ASN A 105 18.61 -2.28 10.98
CA ASN A 105 17.22 -2.14 10.60
C ASN A 105 16.68 -3.46 10.03
N ARG A 106 15.61 -3.98 10.62
CA ARG A 106 14.92 -5.18 10.15
C ARG A 106 13.79 -4.80 9.20
N ILE A 107 14.04 -4.94 7.90
CA ILE A 107 13.08 -4.63 6.85
C ILE A 107 12.25 -5.88 6.53
N TYR A 108 10.92 -5.74 6.58
CA TYR A 108 9.99 -6.78 6.16
C TYR A 108 9.47 -6.50 4.75
N ILE A 109 9.63 -7.47 3.84
CA ILE A 109 9.07 -7.41 2.49
C ILE A 109 7.94 -8.44 2.39
N PRO A 110 6.67 -7.99 2.26
CA PRO A 110 5.54 -8.90 2.12
C PRO A 110 5.53 -9.57 0.74
N ARG A 111 4.68 -10.60 0.60
CA ARG A 111 4.44 -11.25 -0.68
C ARG A 111 3.59 -10.35 -1.60
N LEU A 112 4.26 -9.49 -2.35
CA LEU A 112 3.62 -8.60 -3.33
C LEU A 112 3.40 -9.26 -4.70
N ARG A 113 4.19 -10.30 -5.01
CA ARG A 113 4.06 -11.10 -6.24
C ARG A 113 3.87 -12.57 -5.92
N SER A 114 3.23 -13.32 -6.82
CA SER A 114 2.99 -14.76 -6.65
C SER A 114 4.29 -15.56 -6.50
N ALA A 115 5.34 -15.18 -7.22
CA ALA A 115 6.66 -15.80 -7.15
C ALA A 115 7.42 -15.50 -5.84
N TRP A 116 7.05 -14.44 -5.13
CA TRP A 116 7.76 -14.02 -3.93
C TRP A 116 7.26 -14.78 -2.70
N ARG A 117 8.16 -14.96 -1.74
CA ARG A 117 7.84 -15.36 -0.36
C ARG A 117 8.05 -14.16 0.56
N ALA A 118 7.28 -14.05 1.63
CA ALA A 118 7.51 -13.00 2.62
C ALA A 118 8.87 -13.21 3.30
N ARG A 119 9.66 -12.14 3.45
CA ARG A 119 11.05 -12.22 3.94
C ARG A 119 11.37 -11.05 4.88
N TYR A 120 12.27 -11.31 5.81
CA TYR A 120 12.91 -10.28 6.64
C TYR A 120 14.37 -10.13 6.21
N PHE A 121 14.85 -8.90 6.19
CA PHE A 121 16.24 -8.56 5.91
C PHE A 121 16.76 -7.70 7.04
N ASN A 122 17.91 -8.08 7.60
CA ASN A 122 18.62 -7.28 8.60
C ASN A 122 19.71 -6.49 7.88
N ILE A 123 19.58 -5.18 7.86
CA ILE A 123 20.46 -4.28 7.10
C ILE A 123 21.08 -3.27 8.05
N MET A 124 22.41 -3.16 8.01
CA MET A 124 23.15 -2.18 8.78
C MET A 124 23.22 -0.88 7.98
N MET A 125 22.76 0.22 8.52
CA MET A 125 22.79 1.52 7.83
C MET A 125 22.94 2.66 8.83
N ARG A 126 23.39 3.84 8.38
CA ARG A 126 23.43 5.02 9.25
C ARG A 126 22.00 5.50 9.55
N ALA A 127 21.77 6.01 10.77
CA ALA A 127 20.44 6.40 11.22
C ALA A 127 19.77 7.45 10.30
N PHE A 128 20.55 8.38 9.73
CA PHE A 128 20.01 9.39 8.81
C PHE A 128 19.29 8.80 7.59
N VAL A 129 19.71 7.62 7.12
CA VAL A 129 19.11 6.93 5.95
C VAL A 129 17.65 6.60 6.22
N ILE A 130 17.37 6.15 7.45
CA ILE A 130 16.02 5.82 7.92
C ILE A 130 15.23 7.09 8.18
N LYS A 131 15.79 8.02 8.96
CA LYS A 131 15.12 9.28 9.33
C LYS A 131 14.69 10.11 8.11
N ARG A 132 15.53 10.16 7.07
CA ARG A 132 15.24 10.88 5.83
C ARG A 132 14.42 10.08 4.82
N GLY A 133 14.10 8.82 5.12
CA GLY A 133 13.38 7.92 4.22
C GLY A 133 14.07 7.75 2.87
N LEU A 134 15.41 7.70 2.84
CA LEU A 134 16.17 7.63 1.58
C LEU A 134 15.87 6.36 0.81
N LEU A 135 15.74 5.23 1.50
CA LEU A 135 15.39 3.96 0.87
C LEU A 135 14.05 4.04 0.13
N ASN A 136 13.06 4.76 0.67
CA ASN A 136 11.75 4.91 0.02
C ASN A 136 11.83 5.63 -1.33
N LYS A 137 12.85 6.49 -1.52
CA LYS A 137 13.06 7.24 -2.76
C LYS A 137 13.83 6.45 -3.81
N HIS A 138 14.66 5.50 -3.38
CA HIS A 138 15.57 4.76 -4.28
C HIS A 138 15.14 3.31 -4.54
N ILE A 139 14.33 2.72 -3.66
CA ILE A 139 13.81 1.36 -3.88
C ILE A 139 12.87 1.38 -5.08
N ASN A 140 13.20 0.56 -6.07
CA ASN A 140 12.38 0.33 -7.24
C ASN A 140 12.04 -1.17 -7.37
N TRP A 141 11.07 -1.48 -8.22
CA TRP A 141 10.63 -2.86 -8.43
C TRP A 141 11.74 -3.78 -8.96
N GLN A 142 12.70 -3.27 -9.73
CA GLN A 142 13.78 -4.08 -10.29
C GLN A 142 14.72 -4.60 -9.19
N ILE A 143 15.08 -3.75 -8.24
CA ILE A 143 15.91 -4.13 -7.09
C ILE A 143 15.14 -5.14 -6.22
N LEU A 144 13.84 -4.88 -5.98
CA LEU A 144 13.00 -5.81 -5.23
C LEU A 144 12.89 -7.18 -5.91
N ASP A 145 12.67 -7.22 -7.22
CA ASP A 145 12.64 -8.49 -7.97
C ASP A 145 13.97 -9.25 -7.85
N LYS A 146 15.11 -8.54 -7.90
CA LYS A 146 16.45 -9.12 -7.77
C LYS A 146 16.67 -9.77 -6.40
N ILE A 147 16.46 -9.02 -5.31
CA ILE A 147 16.69 -9.51 -3.94
C ILE A 147 15.69 -10.61 -3.56
N MET A 148 14.47 -10.58 -4.09
CA MET A 148 13.43 -11.56 -3.78
C MET A 148 13.59 -12.86 -4.56
N ALA A 149 14.19 -12.83 -5.76
CA ALA A 149 14.54 -14.01 -6.53
C ALA A 149 15.81 -14.70 -6.00
N ALA A 150 16.73 -13.95 -5.40
CA ALA A 150 17.97 -14.48 -4.83
C ALA A 150 17.73 -15.31 -3.55
N PRO A 151 18.62 -16.27 -3.22
CA PRO A 151 18.69 -16.94 -1.92
C PRO A 151 18.76 -15.98 -0.72
N ASP A 152 18.58 -16.49 0.50
CA ASP A 152 18.52 -15.64 1.71
C ASP A 152 19.77 -14.79 1.94
N ALA A 153 20.95 -15.43 1.97
CA ALA A 153 22.21 -14.73 2.18
C ALA A 153 22.56 -13.77 1.04
N GLU A 154 22.34 -14.19 -0.22
CA GLU A 154 22.63 -13.37 -1.40
C GLU A 154 21.71 -12.15 -1.47
N GLY A 155 20.40 -12.33 -1.27
CA GLY A 155 19.44 -11.22 -1.29
C GLY A 155 19.70 -10.20 -0.19
N GLN A 156 20.13 -10.64 1.00
CA GLN A 156 20.55 -9.73 2.07
C GLN A 156 21.82 -8.96 1.70
N ALA A 157 22.82 -9.64 1.14
CA ALA A 157 24.04 -8.99 0.68
C ALA A 157 23.77 -7.97 -0.45
N GLU A 158 22.88 -8.29 -1.38
CA GLU A 158 22.47 -7.37 -2.44
C GLU A 158 21.73 -6.14 -1.91
N LEU A 159 20.83 -6.34 -0.93
CA LEU A 159 20.14 -5.23 -0.29
C LEU A 159 21.10 -4.34 0.50
N GLN A 160 22.06 -4.94 1.22
CA GLN A 160 23.11 -4.20 1.93
C GLN A 160 23.96 -3.37 0.96
N ALA A 161 24.44 -3.98 -0.12
CA ALA A 161 25.21 -3.28 -1.15
C ALA A 161 24.43 -2.15 -1.82
N PHE A 162 23.11 -2.32 -1.99
CA PHE A 162 22.24 -1.26 -2.48
C PHE A 162 22.17 -0.08 -1.51
N VAL A 163 21.99 -0.36 -0.20
CA VAL A 163 21.97 0.69 0.83
C VAL A 163 23.31 1.43 0.88
N ASP A 164 24.43 0.71 0.86
CA ASP A 164 25.77 1.29 0.88
C ASP A 164 25.98 2.24 -0.32
N LYS A 165 25.48 1.85 -1.50
CA LYS A 165 25.53 2.68 -2.71
C LYS A 165 24.69 3.96 -2.58
N VAL A 166 23.50 3.87 -1.97
CA VAL A 166 22.64 5.05 -1.73
C VAL A 166 23.32 6.02 -0.76
N VAL A 167 23.98 5.51 0.27
CA VAL A 167 24.74 6.32 1.24
C VAL A 167 25.93 6.99 0.57
N ALA A 168 26.73 6.24 -0.19
CA ALA A 168 27.89 6.79 -0.91
C ALA A 168 27.50 7.88 -1.93
N GLY A 169 26.31 7.78 -2.54
CA GLY A 169 25.79 8.79 -3.45
C GLY A 169 25.30 10.08 -2.79
N GLN A 170 25.14 10.11 -1.47
CA GLN A 170 24.77 11.32 -0.70
C GLN A 170 25.98 12.04 -0.11
N GLU A 171 27.13 11.38 0.01
CA GLU A 171 28.38 11.97 0.52
C GLU A 171 29.16 12.74 -0.57
N MET A 172 28.76 12.63 -1.85
CA MET A 172 29.25 13.47 -2.95
C MET A 172 28.35 14.68 -3.18
#